data_AF-A0AA96MKQ0-F1
#
_entry.id   AF-A0AA96MKQ0-F1
#
_cell.length_a   1.000
_cell.length_b   1.000
_cell.length_c   1.000
_cell.angle_alpha   90.00
_cell.angle_beta   90.00
_cell.angle_gamma   90.00
#
_symmetry.space_group_name_H-M   'P 1'
#
loop_
_entity.id
_entity.type
_entity.pdbx_description
1 polymer ?
#
loop_
_entity_poly.entity_id
_entity_poly.type
_entity_poly.pdbx_seq_one_letter_code
_entity_poly.pdbx_strand_id
1 'polypeptide(L)'
;MEKAGKINIEFSNNPEDNPGSKDAGTAGEYRLAALGSIGILESCLEQSAFTEKTRQQMNHFFGLSSEPAGAESITRRIAGVYMAFLGKTNFKNKDSDHNSRLFTQLKQELGEIKALLSKLV
;
A
#
# COMPACT_ATOMS: atom_id res chain seq x y z
N MET A 1 -18.73 -24.26 66.75
CA MET A 1 -19.39 -25.28 65.92
C MET A 1 -18.87 -25.14 64.50
N GLU A 2 -18.03 -26.10 64.11
CA GLU A 2 -17.47 -26.26 62.78
C GLU A 2 -18.57 -26.55 61.73
N LYS A 3 -18.38 -26.03 60.51
CA LYS A 3 -18.45 -26.89 59.33
C LYS A 3 -17.34 -26.52 58.37
N ALA A 4 -16.39 -27.44 58.27
CA ALA A 4 -15.39 -27.53 57.21
C ALA A 4 -16.06 -27.82 55.86
N GLY A 5 -15.45 -27.31 54.78
CA GLY A 5 -15.91 -27.55 53.41
C GLY A 5 -14.85 -27.23 52.36
N LYS A 6 -13.77 -28.03 52.39
CA LYS A 6 -12.89 -28.48 51.29
C LYS A 6 -12.45 -27.47 50.21
N ILE A 7 -11.14 -27.24 50.23
CA ILE A 7 -10.32 -26.65 49.17
C ILE A 7 -10.24 -27.67 48.02
N ASN A 8 -10.53 -27.25 46.79
CA ASN A 8 -10.17 -27.97 45.58
C ASN A 8 -9.31 -27.03 44.72
N ILE A 9 -8.00 -27.27 44.72
CA ILE A 9 -7.03 -26.63 43.83
C ILE A 9 -6.94 -27.54 42.61
N GLU A 10 -7.27 -27.05 41.41
CA GLU A 10 -6.73 -27.61 40.16
C GLU A 10 -6.52 -26.51 39.09
N PHE A 11 -5.23 -26.30 38.83
CA PHE A 11 -4.53 -25.95 37.59
C PHE A 11 -4.96 -24.74 36.73
N SER A 12 -4.08 -23.73 36.73
CA SER A 12 -3.81 -22.93 35.55
C SER A 12 -3.54 -23.83 34.34
N ASN A 13 -4.35 -23.67 33.31
CA ASN A 13 -3.97 -23.83 31.92
C ASN A 13 -4.85 -22.87 31.10
N ASN A 14 -4.33 -21.67 30.89
CA ASN A 14 -4.61 -20.93 29.66
C ASN A 14 -3.84 -21.70 28.59
N PRO A 15 -4.52 -22.30 27.61
CA PRO A 15 -4.57 -21.63 26.31
C PRO A 15 -5.87 -21.93 25.53
N GLU A 16 -6.01 -21.28 24.37
CA GLU A 16 -7.03 -21.50 23.32
C GLU A 16 -8.33 -20.74 23.60
N ASP A 17 -8.72 -19.72 22.83
CA ASP A 17 -8.92 -19.65 21.37
C ASP A 17 -9.13 -18.14 21.07
N ASN A 18 -8.37 -17.38 20.26
CA ASN A 18 -7.97 -17.57 18.87
C ASN A 18 -7.05 -16.38 18.47
N PRO A 19 -5.73 -16.56 18.23
CA PRO A 19 -4.88 -15.54 17.62
C PRO A 19 -4.84 -15.77 16.11
N GLY A 20 -5.87 -15.34 15.38
CA GLY A 20 -6.07 -15.81 14.01
C GLY A 20 -6.59 -14.81 12.99
N SER A 21 -6.33 -13.50 13.13
CA SER A 21 -6.42 -12.54 11.99
C SER A 21 -6.03 -11.12 12.41
N LYS A 22 -4.74 -10.86 12.66
CA LYS A 22 -4.19 -9.49 12.63
C LYS A 22 -3.40 -9.20 11.36
N ASP A 23 -2.89 -10.22 10.67
CA ASP A 23 -2.14 -10.06 9.42
C ASP A 23 -3.00 -9.69 8.19
N ALA A 24 -4.29 -10.06 8.19
CA ALA A 24 -5.19 -9.73 7.07
C ALA A 24 -5.56 -8.24 7.01
N GLY A 25 -5.54 -7.54 8.15
CA GLY A 25 -5.84 -6.09 8.21
C GLY A 25 -4.76 -5.30 7.48
N THR A 26 -3.51 -5.56 7.81
CA THR A 26 -2.37 -4.76 7.35
C THR A 26 -2.06 -4.95 5.86
N ALA A 27 -2.10 -6.19 5.37
CA ALA A 27 -1.84 -6.49 3.97
C ALA A 27 -2.99 -6.02 3.05
N GLY A 28 -4.25 -6.17 3.51
CA GLY A 28 -5.43 -5.69 2.80
C GLY A 28 -5.48 -4.17 2.73
N GLU A 29 -5.21 -3.48 3.84
CA GLU A 29 -5.14 -2.02 3.92
C GLU A 29 -4.02 -1.46 3.03
N TYR A 30 -2.82 -2.06 3.10
CA TYR A 30 -1.71 -1.68 2.22
C TYR A 30 -2.08 -1.87 0.74
N ARG A 31 -2.67 -3.01 0.38
CA ARG A 31 -3.05 -3.30 -1.02
C ARG A 31 -4.08 -2.30 -1.53
N LEU A 32 -5.10 -1.97 -0.74
CA LEU A 32 -6.11 -0.97 -1.12
C LEU A 32 -5.47 0.41 -1.29
N ALA A 33 -4.59 0.81 -0.38
CA ALA A 33 -3.90 2.09 -0.48
C ALA A 33 -2.97 2.14 -1.71
N ALA A 34 -2.21 1.08 -1.98
CA ALA A 34 -1.34 0.97 -3.14
C ALA A 34 -2.14 1.04 -4.46
N LEU A 35 -3.26 0.31 -4.55
CA LEU A 35 -4.15 0.37 -5.71
C LEU A 35 -4.77 1.77 -5.90
N GLY A 36 -5.15 2.42 -4.80
CA GLY A 36 -5.64 3.81 -4.81
C GLY A 36 -4.58 4.77 -5.35
N SER A 37 -3.35 4.70 -4.84
CA SER A 37 -2.21 5.50 -5.31
C SER A 37 -1.90 5.25 -6.78
N ILE A 38 -1.93 4.01 -7.24
CA ILE A 38 -1.73 3.67 -8.64
C ILE A 38 -2.82 4.30 -9.52
N GLY A 39 -4.10 4.19 -9.15
CA GLY A 39 -5.20 4.79 -9.92
C GLY A 39 -5.09 6.31 -10.04
N ILE A 40 -4.62 6.97 -8.99
CA ILE A 40 -4.33 8.40 -9.03
C ILE A 40 -3.17 8.73 -9.96
N LEU A 41 -2.08 7.97 -9.91
CA LEU A 41 -0.94 8.16 -10.81
C LEU A 41 -1.34 7.95 -12.27
N GLU A 42 -2.16 6.94 -12.57
CA GLU A 42 -2.72 6.75 -13.92
C GLU A 42 -3.51 7.97 -14.38
N SER A 43 -4.39 8.49 -13.52
CA SER A 43 -5.16 9.69 -13.83
C SER A 43 -4.28 10.93 -14.06
N CYS A 44 -3.18 11.06 -13.31
CA CYS A 44 -2.18 12.11 -13.52
C CYS A 44 -1.47 11.99 -14.86
N LEU A 45 -1.14 10.77 -15.30
CA LEU A 45 -0.52 10.50 -16.60
C LEU A 45 -1.49 10.79 -17.75
N GLU A 46 -2.78 10.49 -17.59
CA GLU A 46 -3.81 10.77 -18.59
C GLU A 46 -4.09 12.27 -18.73
N GLN A 47 -4.21 12.97 -17.61
CA GLN A 47 -4.52 14.41 -17.60
C GLN A 47 -3.28 15.29 -17.76
N SER A 48 -2.08 14.70 -17.69
CA SER A 48 -0.81 15.44 -17.65
C SER A 48 -0.86 16.56 -16.60
N ALA A 49 -1.38 16.22 -15.42
CA ALA A 49 -1.70 17.18 -14.37
C ALA A 49 -1.42 16.59 -12.99
N PHE A 50 -0.96 17.45 -12.08
CA PHE A 50 -0.69 17.10 -10.70
C PHE A 50 -1.47 18.03 -9.78
N THR A 51 -2.28 17.48 -8.89
CA THR A 51 -3.10 18.27 -7.96
C THR A 51 -2.61 18.13 -6.54
N GLU A 52 -3.02 19.06 -5.67
CA GLU A 52 -2.73 18.95 -4.24
C GLU A 52 -3.36 17.69 -3.62
N LYS A 53 -4.53 17.28 -4.10
CA LYS A 53 -5.19 16.03 -3.68
C LYS A 53 -4.34 14.81 -4.04
N THR A 54 -3.72 14.80 -5.22
CA THR A 54 -2.74 13.78 -5.64
C THR A 54 -1.59 13.71 -4.64
N ARG A 55 -1.01 14.87 -4.28
CA ARG A 55 0.09 14.94 -3.31
C ARG A 55 -0.30 14.38 -1.95
N GLN A 56 -1.47 14.75 -1.43
CA GLN A 56 -1.97 14.28 -0.14
C GLN A 56 -2.17 12.76 -0.12
N GLN A 57 -2.74 12.17 -1.18
CA GLN A 57 -2.90 10.72 -1.25
C GLN A 57 -1.57 9.98 -1.34
N MET A 58 -0.61 10.49 -2.11
CA MET A 58 0.72 9.89 -2.17
C MET A 58 1.45 9.98 -0.83
N ASN A 59 1.38 11.13 -0.14
CA ASN A 59 1.94 11.29 1.20
C ASN A 59 1.29 10.35 2.21
N HIS A 60 -0.02 10.15 2.14
CA HIS A 60 -0.72 9.19 2.99
C HIS A 60 -0.22 7.76 2.75
N PHE A 61 -0.08 7.35 1.48
CA PHE A 61 0.43 6.03 1.13
C PHE A 61 1.88 5.80 1.61
N PHE A 62 2.78 6.75 1.37
CA PHE A 62 4.17 6.65 1.84
C PHE A 62 4.31 6.80 3.37
N GLY A 63 3.29 7.32 4.04
CA GLY A 63 3.22 7.43 5.49
C GLY A 63 2.63 6.20 6.18
N LEU A 64 2.27 5.14 5.45
CA LEU A 64 1.77 3.91 6.05
C LEU A 64 2.92 3.22 6.81
N SER A 65 2.83 3.23 8.13
CA SER A 65 3.83 2.59 9.02
C SER A 65 3.80 1.05 8.97
N SER A 66 2.76 0.48 8.36
CA SER A 66 2.49 -0.95 8.40
C SER A 66 2.42 -1.49 6.98
N GLU A 67 3.59 -1.76 6.41
CA GLU A 67 3.71 -2.45 5.12
C GLU A 67 3.87 -3.96 5.38
N PRO A 68 3.17 -4.83 4.65
CA PRO A 68 3.38 -6.27 4.77
C PRO A 68 4.81 -6.64 4.33
N ALA A 69 5.36 -7.69 4.93
CA ALA A 69 6.70 -8.15 4.62
C ALA A 69 6.86 -8.41 3.11
N GLY A 70 7.88 -7.82 2.48
CA GLY A 70 8.12 -7.92 1.04
C GLY A 70 7.47 -6.84 0.16
N ALA A 71 6.60 -5.99 0.72
CA ALA A 71 5.97 -4.89 -0.01
C ALA A 71 6.83 -3.64 -0.18
N GLU A 72 7.98 -3.54 0.51
CA GLU A 72 8.94 -2.44 0.34
C GLU A 72 9.33 -2.25 -1.13
N SER A 73 9.50 -3.36 -1.86
CA SER A 73 9.80 -3.35 -3.29
C SER A 73 8.70 -2.67 -4.12
N ILE A 74 7.43 -2.88 -3.77
CA ILE A 74 6.28 -2.27 -4.43
C ILE A 74 6.19 -0.79 -4.09
N THR A 75 6.33 -0.43 -2.82
CA THR A 75 6.31 0.97 -2.38
C THR A 75 7.42 1.77 -3.06
N ARG A 76 8.64 1.22 -3.14
CA ARG A 76 9.76 1.85 -3.84
C ARG A 76 9.48 2.04 -5.33
N ARG A 77 8.84 1.07 -6.00
CA ARG A 77 8.46 1.20 -7.42
C ARG A 77 7.39 2.27 -7.63
N ILE A 78 6.36 2.33 -6.77
CA ILE A 78 5.34 3.39 -6.79
C ILE A 78 5.99 4.77 -6.57
N ALA A 79 6.91 4.89 -5.60
CA ALA A 79 7.68 6.11 -5.37
C ALA A 79 8.53 6.50 -6.59
N GLY A 80 9.14 5.52 -7.26
CA GLY A 80 9.87 5.71 -8.51
C GLY A 80 9.00 6.32 -9.61
N VAL A 81 7.79 5.78 -9.81
CA VAL A 81 6.83 6.34 -10.78
C VAL A 81 6.44 7.76 -10.42
N TYR A 82 6.09 8.00 -9.14
CA TYR A 82 5.71 9.32 -8.64
C TYR A 82 6.82 10.37 -8.87
N MET A 83 8.06 10.05 -8.48
CA MET A 83 9.21 10.95 -8.64
C MET A 83 9.57 11.16 -10.11
N ALA A 84 9.46 10.13 -10.95
CA ALA A 84 9.69 10.24 -12.38
C ALA A 84 8.64 11.14 -13.05
N PHE A 85 7.36 11.00 -12.68
CA PHE A 85 6.31 11.88 -13.17
C PHE A 85 6.57 13.34 -12.79
N LEU A 86 6.96 13.63 -11.55
CA LEU A 86 7.23 15.00 -11.12
C LEU A 86 8.53 15.58 -11.68
N GLY A 87 9.59 14.78 -11.75
CA GLY A 87 10.93 15.25 -12.09
C GLY A 87 11.28 15.18 -13.57
N LYS A 88 10.63 14.31 -14.34
CA LYS A 88 10.97 14.07 -15.76
C LYS A 88 9.89 14.52 -16.75
N THR A 89 8.69 14.84 -16.29
CA THR A 89 7.63 15.35 -17.17
C THR A 89 7.91 16.78 -17.57
N ASN A 90 7.87 17.06 -18.87
CA ASN A 90 7.88 18.41 -19.37
C ASN A 90 6.48 19.02 -19.27
N PHE A 91 6.16 19.64 -18.14
CA PHE A 91 4.86 20.29 -17.93
C PHE A 91 4.63 21.53 -18.81
N LYS A 92 5.70 22.11 -19.38
CA LYS A 92 5.60 23.26 -20.30
C LYS A 92 5.16 22.82 -21.71
N ASN A 93 5.55 21.62 -22.12
CA ASN A 93 5.18 21.04 -23.41
C ASN A 93 4.65 19.62 -23.22
N LYS A 94 3.34 19.52 -22.97
CA LYS A 94 2.66 18.27 -22.64
C LYS A 94 2.73 17.24 -23.77
N ASP A 95 2.62 17.71 -25.01
CA ASP A 95 2.60 16.88 -26.22
C ASP A 95 3.99 16.49 -26.75
N SER A 96 5.05 16.69 -25.97
CA SER A 96 6.39 16.31 -26.38
C SER A 96 6.54 14.79 -26.53
N ASP A 97 7.30 14.36 -27.55
CA ASP A 97 7.64 12.94 -27.75
C ASP A 97 8.30 12.31 -26.51
N HIS A 98 9.04 13.12 -25.76
CA HIS A 98 9.63 12.73 -24.48
C HIS A 98 8.55 12.34 -23.45
N ASN A 99 7.53 13.18 -23.26
CA ASN A 99 6.43 12.88 -22.35
C ASN A 99 5.64 11.65 -22.80
N SER A 100 5.38 11.52 -24.10
CA SER A 100 4.70 10.34 -24.65
C SER A 100 5.43 9.04 -24.31
N ARG A 101 6.75 8.99 -24.56
CA ARG A 101 7.59 7.84 -24.21
C ARG A 101 7.64 7.60 -22.71
N LEU A 102 7.83 8.65 -21.92
CA LEU A 102 7.85 8.57 -20.45
C LEU A 102 6.53 8.00 -19.93
N PHE A 103 5.39 8.52 -20.38
CA PHE A 103 4.09 8.08 -19.89
C PHE A 103 3.78 6.64 -20.27
N THR A 104 4.17 6.18 -21.47
CA THR A 104 4.07 4.76 -21.82
C THR A 104 4.88 3.88 -20.85
N GLN A 105 6.11 4.28 -20.53
CA GLN A 105 6.94 3.54 -19.57
C GLN A 105 6.33 3.53 -18.16
N LEU A 106 5.85 4.69 -17.69
CA LEU A 106 5.23 4.80 -16.36
C LEU A 106 3.92 4.02 -16.27
N LYS A 107 3.09 4.00 -17.32
CA LYS A 107 1.87 3.18 -17.37
C LYS A 107 2.19 1.69 -17.34
N GLN A 108 3.22 1.25 -18.08
CA GLN A 108 3.67 -0.13 -18.06
C GLN A 108 4.14 -0.53 -16.65
N GLU A 109 4.97 0.29 -16.02
CA GLU A 109 5.46 0.09 -14.65
C GLU A 109 4.30 -0.04 -13.65
N LEU A 110 3.30 0.85 -13.71
CA LEU A 110 2.10 0.76 -12.87
C LEU A 110 1.31 -0.53 -13.12
N GLY A 111 1.22 -1.00 -14.37
CA GLY A 111 0.60 -2.27 -14.72
C GLY A 111 1.31 -3.47 -14.08
N GLU A 112 2.64 -3.48 -14.11
CA GLU A 112 3.44 -4.52 -13.45
C GLU A 112 3.28 -4.49 -11.93
N ILE A 113 3.26 -3.30 -11.33
CA ILE A 113 3.04 -3.16 -9.88
C ILE A 113 1.66 -3.73 -9.49
N LYS A 114 0.60 -3.46 -10.27
CA LYS A 114 -0.73 -4.07 -10.03
C LYS A 114 -0.68 -5.59 -10.08
N ALA A 115 0.08 -6.16 -11.03
CA ALA A 115 0.25 -7.60 -11.17
C ALA A 115 1.07 -8.22 -10.02
N LEU A 116 1.92 -7.45 -9.35
CA LEU A 116 2.60 -7.88 -8.11
C LEU A 116 1.66 -7.78 -6.90
N LEU A 117 0.88 -6.70 -6.79
CA LEU A 117 -0.11 -6.52 -5.72
C LEU A 117 -1.20 -7.60 -5.72
N SER A 118 -1.56 -8.15 -6.89
CA SER A 118 -2.52 -9.26 -6.96
C SER A 118 -1.97 -10.58 -6.41
N LYS A 119 -0.64 -10.71 -6.32
CA LYS A 119 0.07 -11.89 -5.79
C LYS A 119 0.37 -11.79 -4.30
N LEU A 120 0.27 -10.59 -3.72
CA LEU A 120 0.21 -10.40 -2.27
C LEU A 120 -1.16 -10.91 -1.78
N VAL A 121 -1.19 -12.17 -1.34
CA VAL A 121 -2.32 -12.86 -0.72
C VAL A 121 -1.88 -13.31 0.67
#